data_AF-A0A7X3U0M1-F1
#
_entry.id   AF-A0A7X3U0M1-F1
#
_cell.length_a   1.000
_cell.length_b   1.000
_cell.length_c   1.000
_cell.angle_alpha   90.00
_cell.angle_beta   90.00
_cell.angle_gamma   90.00
#
_symmetry.space_group_name_H-M   'P 1'
#
loop_
_entity.id
_entity.type
_entity.pdbx_description
1 polymer ?
#
loop_
_entity_poly.entity_id
_entity_poly.type
_entity_poly.pdbx_seq_one_letter_code
_entity_poly.pdbx_strand_id
1 'polypeptide(L)' 'MARRGRPPHPDVLTPAEWRVLEELRAGGTYVEVAVRLGIQLGTVKFHARN' A
#
# COMPACT_ATOMS: atom_id res chain seq x y z
N MET A 1 15.60 -23.53 -5.97
CA MET A 1 15.40 -22.60 -4.83
C MET A 1 14.06 -21.92 -5.00
N ALA A 2 13.04 -22.32 -4.24
CA ALA A 2 11.71 -21.71 -4.34
C ALA A 2 11.80 -20.28 -3.81
N ARG A 3 11.61 -19.28 -4.70
CA ARG A 3 11.57 -17.87 -4.32
C ARG A 3 10.45 -17.70 -3.29
N ARG A 4 10.82 -17.42 -2.04
CA ARG A 4 9.86 -17.07 -0.99
C ARG A 4 9.23 -15.73 -1.37
N GLY A 5 7.92 -15.72 -1.57
CA GLY A 5 7.14 -14.52 -1.87
C GLY A 5 5.79 -14.87 -2.47
N ARG A 6 4.78 -14.02 -2.23
CA ARG A 6 3.50 -14.08 -2.96
C ARG A 6 3.83 -14.06 -4.47
N PRO A 7 3.16 -14.87 -5.32
CA PRO A 7 3.33 -14.77 -6.77
C PRO A 7 3.33 -13.31 -7.20
N PRO A 8 4.26 -12.89 -8.07
CA PRO A 8 4.28 -11.51 -8.56
C PRO A 8 2.88 -11.20 -9.09
N HIS A 9 2.27 -10.16 -8.53
CA HIS A 9 1.04 -9.64 -9.10
C HIS A 9 1.36 -9.23 -10.55
N PRO A 10 0.45 -9.42 -11.52
CA PRO A 10 0.69 -8.99 -12.89
C PRO A 10 0.88 -7.47 -13.01
N ASP A 11 0.46 -6.73 -11.99
CA ASP A 11 0.64 -5.29 -11.86
C ASP A 11 1.96 -4.90 -11.18
N VAL A 12 2.44 -3.70 -11.50
CA VAL A 12 3.65 -3.08 -10.92
C VAL A 12 3.55 -2.96 -9.39
N LEU A 13 2.34 -2.81 -8.86
CA LEU A 13 2.06 -2.67 -7.44
C LEU A 13 1.12 -3.77 -6.96
N THR A 14 1.24 -4.13 -5.69
CA THR A 14 0.28 -5.01 -5.03
C THR A 14 -1.08 -4.31 -4.83
N PRO A 15 -2.18 -5.05 -4.67
CA PRO A 15 -3.49 -4.44 -4.39
C PRO A 15 -3.51 -3.55 -3.13
N ALA A 16 -2.65 -3.83 -2.14
CA ALA A 16 -2.56 -3.00 -0.94
C ALA A 16 -1.87 -1.66 -1.23
N GLU A 17 -0.81 -1.68 -2.04
CA GLU A 17 -0.10 -0.47 -2.50
C GLU A 17 -1.02 0.40 -3.36
N TRP A 18 -1.81 -0.21 -4.26
CA TRP A 18 -2.80 0.52 -5.04
C TRP A 18 -3.82 1.26 -4.17
N ARG A 19 -4.42 0.59 -3.18
CA ARG A 19 -5.40 1.22 -2.28
C ARG A 19 -4.80 2.40 -1.51
N VAL A 20 -3.57 2.28 -1.05
CA VAL A 20 -2.87 3.39 -0.38
C VAL A 20 -2.67 4.54 -1.35
N LEU A 21 -2.16 4.28 -2.56
CA LEU A 21 -1.91 5.32 -3.56
C LEU A 21 -3.17 6.02 -4.04
N GLU A 22 -4.29 5.32 -4.17
CA GLU A 22 -5.57 5.90 -4.55
C GLU A 22 -6.04 6.94 -3.53
N GLU A 23 -5.99 6.62 -2.23
CA GLU A 23 -6.34 7.54 -1.16
C GLU A 23 -5.39 8.75 -1.08
N LEU A 24 -4.09 8.53 -1.28
CA LEU A 24 -3.11 9.63 -1.31
C LEU A 24 -3.30 10.54 -2.52
N ARG A 25 -3.60 9.97 -3.69
CA ARG A 25 -3.89 10.73 -4.92
C ARG A 25 -5.17 11.56 -4.79
N ALA A 26 -6.15 11.08 -4.03
CA ALA A 26 -7.33 11.83 -3.65
C ALA A 26 -7.04 12.97 -2.64
N GLY A 27 -5.78 13.17 -2.25
CA GLY A 27 -5.36 14.22 -1.33
C GLY A 27 -5.38 13.83 0.14
N GLY A 28 -5.61 12.55 0.47
CA GLY A 28 -5.59 12.07 1.84
C GLY A 28 -4.20 12.15 2.46
N THR A 29 -4.13 12.54 3.73
CA THR A 29 -2.89 12.45 4.53
C THR A 29 -2.63 11.00 4.96
N TYR A 30 -1.37 10.69 5.29
CA TYR A 30 -1.01 9.31 5.67
C TYR A 30 -1.80 8.79 6.88
N VAL A 31 -2.18 9.68 7.80
CA VAL A 31 -3.00 9.36 8.97
C VAL A 31 -4.43 9.06 8.55
N GLU A 32 -5.03 9.88 7.67
CA GLU A 32 -6.38 9.63 7.16
C GLU A 32 -6.44 8.33 6.37
N VAL A 33 -5.44 8.03 5.54
CA VAL A 33 -5.36 6.77 4.80
C VAL A 33 -5.27 5.58 5.75
N ALA A 34 -4.45 5.67 6.80
CA ALA A 34 -4.33 4.63 7.82
C ALA A 34 -5.69 4.35 8.50
N VAL A 35 -6.41 5.41 8.87
CA VAL A 35 -7.74 5.30 9.48
C VAL A 35 -8.76 4.73 8.50
N ARG A 36 -8.83 5.24 7.27
CA ARG A 36 -9.79 4.80 6.24
C ARG A 36 -9.60 3.35 5.83
N LEU A 37 -8.34 2.91 5.69
CA LEU A 37 -8.00 1.55 5.29
C LEU A 37 -7.89 0.56 6.47
N GLY A 38 -8.00 1.05 7.71
CA GLY A 38 -7.91 0.21 8.91
C GLY A 38 -6.52 -0.43 9.10
N ILE A 39 -5.47 0.25 8.67
CA ILE A 39 -4.08 -0.23 8.74
C ILE A 39 -3.21 0.71 9.56
N GLN A 40 -2.04 0.25 9.99
CA GLN A 40 -1.13 1.10 10.74
C GLN A 40 -0.49 2.17 9.86
N LEU A 41 -0.23 3.35 10.44
CA LEU A 41 0.48 4.45 9.76
C LEU A 41 1.86 4.01 9.23
N GLY A 42 2.54 3.10 9.94
CA GLY A 42 3.80 2.51 9.47
C GLY A 42 3.64 1.72 8.16
N THR A 43 2.53 0.98 8.02
CA THR A 43 2.18 0.25 6.79
C THR A 43 1.94 1.20 5.62
N VAL A 44 1.23 2.32 5.86
CA VAL A 44 1.04 3.37 4.84
C VAL A 44 2.39 3.95 4.40
N LYS A 45 3.27 4.31 5.35
CA LYS A 45 4.61 4.83 5.05
C LYS A 45 5.48 3.84 4.29
N PHE A 46 5.35 2.55 4.60
CA PHE A 46 6.07 1.50 3.89
C PHE A 46 5.63 1.45 2.42
N HIS A 47 4.32 1.42 2.15
CA HIS A 47 3.79 1.39 0.79
C HIS A 47 4.03 2.67 -0.01
N ALA A 48 4.09 3.83 0.64
CA ALA A 48 4.35 5.11 -0.05
C ALA A 48 5.81 5.33 -0.46
N ARG A 49 6.76 4.49 0.00
CA ARG A 49 8.20 4.62 -0.29
C ARG A 49 8.73 3.55 -1.26
N ASN A 50 7.90 2.56 -1.63
CA ASN A 50 8.27 1.48 -2.55
C ASN A 50 8.22 1.91 -4.02
#